data_AF-A0A849UAR3-F1
#
_entry.id   AF-A0A849UAR3-F1
#
_cell.length_a   1.000
_cell.length_b   1.000
_cell.length_c   1.000
_cell.angle_alpha   90.00
_cell.angle_beta   90.00
_cell.angle_gamma   90.00
#
_symmetry.space_group_name_H-M   'P 1'
#
loop_
_entity.id
_entity.type
_entity.pdbx_description
1 polymer ?
#
loop_
_entity_poly.entity_id
_entity_poly.type
_entity_poly.pdbx_seq_one_letter_code
_entity_poly.pdbx_strand_id
1 'polypeptide(L)'
;MSSEVSKPSKSAAFVTFTVEQCQHNNGLAAALKRADNPATEYQCWEHLAAFHIDLEKDYERLPYATIAAAIAKAKATHNGNVGIGRAIALCYEDGNNSDQAKAKLRRLLACESVDEACRILRQLFSLIDSKAGVTLNYAQLLSDLMKFHWDNQRVKSRWAQDFYSRLTEKEEA
;
A
#
# COMPACT_ATOMS: atom_id res chain seq x y z
N MET A 1 2.52 33.40 13.01
CA MET A 1 3.32 32.53 12.12
C MET A 1 2.36 31.56 11.46
N SER A 2 1.93 31.86 10.25
CA SER A 2 1.01 30.99 9.50
C SER A 2 1.78 29.76 9.03
N SER A 3 1.37 28.58 9.45
CA SER A 3 1.88 27.32 8.93
C SER A 3 1.48 27.20 7.46
N GLU A 4 2.44 27.32 6.55
CA GLU A 4 2.23 26.95 5.15
C GLU A 4 1.88 25.46 5.11
N VAL A 5 0.62 25.16 4.77
CA VAL A 5 0.19 23.78 4.54
C VAL A 5 0.87 23.33 3.25
N SER A 6 1.94 22.55 3.40
CA SER A 6 2.65 21.93 2.28
C SER A 6 1.66 21.16 1.39
N LYS A 7 1.75 21.38 0.07
CA LYS A 7 0.87 20.75 -0.91
C LYS A 7 1.01 19.23 -0.81
N PRO A 8 -0.10 18.46 -0.72
CA PRO A 8 -0.02 17.00 -0.58
C PRO A 8 0.67 16.38 -1.79
N SER A 9 1.43 15.30 -1.55
CA SER A 9 2.06 14.54 -2.64
C SER A 9 1.02 13.91 -3.56
N LYS A 10 1.36 13.60 -4.83
CA LYS A 10 0.48 12.90 -5.77
C LYS A 10 -0.08 11.61 -5.16
N SER A 11 0.75 10.86 -4.42
CA SER A 11 0.33 9.62 -3.75
C SER A 11 -0.67 9.88 -2.62
N ALA A 12 -0.46 10.90 -1.79
CA ALA A 12 -1.39 11.25 -0.72
C ALA A 12 -2.74 11.72 -1.29
N ALA A 13 -2.71 12.58 -2.31
CA ALA A 13 -3.91 13.04 -3.01
C ALA A 13 -4.71 11.87 -3.63
N PHE A 14 -4.02 10.88 -4.23
CA PHE A 14 -4.68 9.70 -4.77
C PHE A 14 -5.37 8.85 -3.70
N VAL A 15 -4.72 8.67 -2.54
CA VAL A 15 -5.31 7.90 -1.43
C VAL A 15 -6.56 8.59 -0.92
N THR A 16 -6.51 9.91 -0.69
CA THR A 16 -7.69 10.70 -0.29
C THR A 16 -8.82 10.56 -1.32
N PHE A 17 -8.52 10.80 -2.59
CA PHE A 17 -9.48 10.64 -3.69
C PHE A 17 -10.12 9.24 -3.71
N THR A 18 -9.32 8.19 -3.55
CA THR A 18 -9.81 6.80 -3.58
C THR A 18 -10.67 6.46 -2.37
N VAL A 19 -10.30 6.93 -1.17
CA VAL A 19 -11.10 6.76 0.05
C VAL A 19 -12.46 7.44 -0.11
N GLU A 20 -12.48 8.69 -0.56
CA GLU A 20 -13.71 9.45 -0.80
C GLU A 20 -14.62 8.76 -1.83
N GLN A 21 -14.04 8.28 -2.94
CA GLN A 21 -14.81 7.55 -3.96
C GLN A 21 -15.39 6.23 -3.43
N CYS A 22 -14.64 5.49 -2.62
CA CYS A 22 -15.13 4.25 -2.00
C CYS A 22 -16.31 4.49 -1.05
N GLN A 23 -16.37 5.65 -0.40
CA GLN A 23 -17.44 6.00 0.54
C GLN A 23 -18.73 6.44 -0.16
N HIS A 24 -18.61 7.12 -1.31
CA HIS A 24 -19.76 7.67 -2.03
C HIS A 24 -20.30 6.75 -3.15
N ASN A 25 -19.51 5.78 -3.63
CA ASN A 25 -19.88 4.93 -4.74
C ASN A 25 -19.60 3.44 -4.46
N ASN A 26 -20.63 2.72 -4.01
CA ASN A 26 -20.56 1.28 -3.72
C ASN A 26 -20.21 0.42 -4.94
N GLY A 27 -20.67 0.81 -6.13
CA GLY A 27 -20.38 0.09 -7.38
C GLY A 27 -18.89 0.18 -7.72
N LEU A 28 -18.33 1.38 -7.63
CA LEU A 28 -16.90 1.63 -7.81
C LEU A 28 -16.08 0.91 -6.74
N ALA A 29 -16.48 0.96 -5.46
CA ALA A 29 -15.80 0.24 -4.39
C ALA A 29 -15.74 -1.28 -4.68
N ALA A 30 -16.81 -1.86 -5.23
CA ALA A 30 -16.85 -3.27 -5.63
C ALA A 30 -15.95 -3.59 -6.85
N ALA A 31 -15.79 -2.63 -7.77
CA ALA A 31 -14.83 -2.75 -8.88
C ALA A 31 -13.38 -2.64 -8.38
N LEU A 32 -13.08 -1.67 -7.51
CA LEU A 32 -11.74 -1.44 -6.96
C LEU A 32 -11.25 -2.63 -6.14
N LYS A 33 -12.11 -3.31 -5.38
CA LYS A 33 -11.74 -4.57 -4.69
C LYS A 33 -11.18 -5.64 -5.63
N ARG A 34 -11.47 -5.57 -6.93
CA ARG A 34 -11.02 -6.52 -7.96
C ARG A 34 -9.95 -5.92 -8.87
N ALA A 35 -9.50 -4.71 -8.60
CA ALA A 35 -8.51 -3.99 -9.39
C ALA A 35 -7.14 -4.66 -9.40
N ASP A 36 -6.78 -5.37 -8.33
CA ASP A 36 -5.51 -6.09 -8.32
C ASP A 36 -5.52 -7.32 -9.25
N ASN A 37 -6.68 -7.87 -9.64
CA ASN A 37 -6.74 -9.03 -10.54
C ASN A 37 -6.64 -8.62 -12.01
N PRO A 38 -5.62 -9.07 -12.77
CA PRO A 38 -5.44 -8.70 -14.17
C PRO A 38 -6.67 -8.94 -15.06
N ALA A 39 -7.45 -9.98 -14.77
CA ALA A 39 -8.65 -10.31 -15.56
C ALA A 39 -9.81 -9.31 -15.36
N THR A 40 -9.79 -8.54 -14.27
CA THR A 40 -10.87 -7.62 -13.89
C THR A 40 -10.41 -6.19 -13.64
N GLU A 41 -9.11 -5.93 -13.79
CA GLU A 41 -8.51 -4.62 -13.50
C GLU A 41 -9.11 -3.50 -14.35
N TYR A 42 -9.46 -3.78 -15.61
CA TYR A 42 -10.07 -2.80 -16.51
C TYR A 42 -11.33 -2.14 -15.94
N GLN A 43 -11.99 -2.78 -14.97
CA GLN A 43 -13.21 -2.27 -14.34
C GLN A 43 -12.95 -1.06 -13.42
N CYS A 44 -11.70 -0.79 -13.04
CA CYS A 44 -11.34 0.41 -12.29
C CYS A 44 -10.61 1.47 -13.13
N TRP A 45 -10.45 1.26 -14.44
CA TRP A 45 -9.68 2.18 -15.29
C TRP A 45 -10.30 3.57 -15.37
N GLU A 46 -11.62 3.70 -15.29
CA GLU A 46 -12.28 5.01 -15.20
C GLU A 46 -11.79 5.81 -13.98
N HIS A 47 -11.68 5.16 -12.81
CA HIS A 47 -11.17 5.79 -11.58
C HIS A 47 -9.70 6.18 -11.70
N LEU A 48 -8.87 5.32 -12.29
CA LEU A 48 -7.46 5.61 -12.52
C LEU A 48 -7.28 6.75 -13.53
N ALA A 49 -8.02 6.74 -14.63
CA ALA A 49 -7.99 7.77 -15.66
C ALA A 49 -8.52 9.13 -15.14
N ALA A 50 -9.55 9.12 -14.28
CA ALA A 50 -10.05 10.32 -13.62
C ALA A 50 -8.99 11.01 -12.74
N PHE A 51 -7.99 10.25 -12.27
CA PHE A 51 -6.83 10.78 -11.55
C PHE A 51 -5.59 10.97 -12.44
N HIS A 52 -5.76 10.95 -13.76
CA HIS A 52 -4.69 11.16 -14.76
C HIS A 52 -3.54 10.15 -14.65
N ILE A 53 -3.86 8.88 -14.36
CA ILE A 53 -2.91 7.78 -14.40
C ILE A 53 -2.78 7.27 -15.83
N ASP A 54 -1.54 7.14 -16.30
CA ASP A 54 -1.25 6.55 -17.61
C ASP A 54 -1.45 5.04 -17.56
N LEU A 55 -2.48 4.55 -18.26
CA LEU A 55 -2.90 3.15 -18.24
C LEU A 55 -2.00 2.24 -19.09
N GLU A 56 -1.20 2.80 -20.00
CA GLU A 56 -0.28 2.03 -20.85
C GLU A 56 1.01 1.67 -20.11
N LYS A 57 1.34 2.41 -19.05
CA LYS A 57 2.53 2.20 -18.24
C LYS A 57 2.24 1.29 -17.07
N ASP A 58 2.52 0.00 -17.20
CA ASP A 58 2.32 -0.99 -16.13
C ASP A 58 3.02 -0.60 -14.82
N TYR A 59 4.20 0.00 -14.90
CA TYR A 59 4.95 0.46 -13.71
C TYR A 59 4.31 1.64 -12.99
N GLU A 60 3.36 2.33 -13.63
CA GLU A 60 2.52 3.36 -13.01
C GLU A 60 1.14 2.76 -12.66
N ARG A 61 0.43 2.20 -13.63
CA ARG A 61 -0.92 1.62 -13.48
C ARG A 61 -1.01 0.61 -12.33
N LEU A 62 -0.13 -0.40 -12.28
CA LEU A 62 -0.23 -1.51 -11.32
C LEU A 62 -0.11 -1.05 -9.86
N PRO A 63 0.84 -0.17 -9.47
CA PRO A 63 0.85 0.45 -8.15
C PRO A 63 -0.46 1.12 -7.74
N TYR A 64 -1.03 1.96 -8.62
CA TYR A 64 -2.27 2.68 -8.33
C TYR A 64 -3.45 1.72 -8.17
N ALA A 65 -3.59 0.74 -9.07
CA ALA A 65 -4.63 -0.30 -8.98
C ALA A 65 -4.50 -1.15 -7.70
N THR A 66 -3.26 -1.54 -7.36
CA THR A 66 -2.96 -2.37 -6.17
C THR A 66 -3.31 -1.64 -4.88
N ILE A 67 -2.97 -0.36 -4.77
CA ILE A 67 -3.26 0.45 -3.58
C ILE A 67 -4.75 0.74 -3.48
N ALA A 68 -5.42 1.03 -4.60
CA ALA A 68 -6.86 1.25 -4.57
C ALA A 68 -7.65 -0.02 -4.18
N ALA A 69 -7.20 -1.20 -4.64
CA ALA A 69 -7.75 -2.47 -4.21
C ALA A 69 -7.59 -2.70 -2.70
N ALA A 70 -6.41 -2.39 -2.15
CA ALA A 70 -6.13 -2.51 -0.73
C ALA A 70 -7.07 -1.61 0.11
N ILE A 71 -7.18 -0.33 -0.26
CA ILE A 71 -8.07 0.64 0.40
C ILE A 71 -9.53 0.14 0.39
N ALA A 72 -10.01 -0.32 -0.77
CA ALA A 72 -11.39 -0.77 -0.93
C ALA A 72 -11.68 -2.08 -0.17
N LYS A 73 -10.71 -3.00 -0.08
CA LYS A 73 -10.83 -4.27 0.68
C LYS A 73 -10.85 -4.02 2.19
N ALA A 74 -9.90 -3.21 2.67
CA ALA A 74 -9.80 -2.83 4.07
C ALA A 74 -10.95 -1.92 4.54
N LYS A 75 -11.73 -1.36 3.60
CA LYS A 75 -12.74 -0.31 3.86
C LYS A 75 -12.11 0.87 4.62
N ALA A 76 -10.88 1.23 4.26
CA ALA A 76 -10.14 2.27 4.94
C ALA A 76 -10.86 3.62 4.80
N THR A 77 -10.94 4.38 5.90
CA THR A 77 -11.57 5.70 5.95
C THR A 77 -10.58 6.85 5.87
N HIS A 78 -9.27 6.55 5.97
CA HIS A 78 -8.17 7.50 5.92
C HIS A 78 -6.85 6.77 5.62
N ASN A 79 -5.79 7.53 5.32
CA ASN A 79 -4.43 6.99 5.23
C ASN A 79 -3.88 6.72 6.63
N GLY A 80 -3.31 5.53 6.85
CA GLY A 80 -2.70 5.19 8.12
C GLY A 80 -1.26 5.67 8.25
N ASN A 81 -0.61 5.28 9.35
CA ASN A 81 0.77 5.62 9.67
C ASN A 81 1.71 4.39 9.69
N VAL A 82 1.18 3.16 9.59
CA VAL A 82 1.96 1.93 9.69
C VAL A 82 2.56 1.57 8.33
N GLY A 83 3.89 1.47 8.26
CA GLY A 83 4.59 1.00 7.08
C GLY A 83 4.40 -0.50 6.83
N ILE A 84 4.68 -0.96 5.60
CA ILE A 84 4.44 -2.35 5.21
C ILE A 84 5.33 -3.35 5.99
N GLY A 85 6.56 -2.97 6.33
CA GLY A 85 7.46 -3.82 7.11
C GLY A 85 6.91 -4.03 8.52
N ARG A 86 6.56 -2.94 9.21
CA ARG A 86 5.97 -3.00 10.55
C ARG A 86 4.64 -3.75 10.54
N ALA A 87 3.79 -3.55 9.54
CA ALA A 87 2.52 -4.26 9.42
C ALA A 87 2.68 -5.78 9.28
N ILE A 88 3.71 -6.26 8.55
CA ILE A 88 4.01 -7.69 8.47
C ILE A 88 4.41 -8.24 9.84
N ALA A 89 5.26 -7.53 10.59
CA ALA A 89 5.66 -7.95 11.93
C ALA A 89 4.45 -8.05 12.87
N LEU A 90 3.56 -7.06 12.86
CA LEU A 90 2.35 -7.02 13.69
C LEU A 90 1.33 -8.15 13.41
N CYS A 91 1.50 -8.90 12.31
CA CYS A 91 0.65 -10.07 12.03
C CYS A 91 0.98 -11.31 12.87
N TYR A 92 2.03 -11.27 13.70
CA TYR A 92 2.55 -12.39 14.48
C TYR A 92 2.88 -11.95 15.90
N GLU A 93 2.63 -12.82 16.88
CA GLU A 93 2.82 -12.53 18.32
C GLU A 93 4.27 -12.17 18.64
N ASP A 94 5.24 -12.92 18.09
CA ASP A 94 6.68 -12.66 18.27
C ASP A 94 7.20 -11.49 17.39
N GLY A 95 6.32 -10.80 16.68
CA GLY A 95 6.66 -9.64 15.87
C GLY A 95 7.75 -9.95 14.83
N ASN A 96 8.80 -9.14 14.82
CA ASN A 96 9.94 -9.29 13.92
C ASN A 96 10.89 -10.46 14.28
N ASN A 97 10.66 -11.14 15.40
CA ASN A 97 11.37 -12.37 15.76
C ASN A 97 10.75 -13.62 15.10
N SER A 98 9.48 -13.57 14.68
CA SER A 98 8.80 -14.68 14.00
C SER A 98 9.49 -15.05 12.69
N ASP A 99 9.77 -16.35 12.50
CA ASP A 99 10.32 -16.85 11.24
C ASP A 99 9.33 -16.75 10.09
N GLN A 100 8.03 -16.87 10.35
CA GLN A 100 6.98 -16.64 9.37
C GLN A 100 6.96 -15.16 8.93
N ALA A 101 7.06 -14.22 9.87
CA ALA A 101 7.14 -12.79 9.56
C ALA A 101 8.36 -12.46 8.69
N LYS A 102 9.54 -12.97 9.09
CA LYS A 102 10.79 -12.83 8.32
C LYS A 102 10.67 -13.42 6.92
N ALA A 103 10.05 -14.59 6.77
CA ALA A 103 9.86 -15.24 5.47
C ALA A 103 8.97 -14.41 4.53
N LYS A 104 7.88 -13.83 5.06
CA LYS A 104 7.00 -12.92 4.29
C LYS A 104 7.73 -11.66 3.85
N LEU A 105 8.50 -11.03 4.74
CA LEU A 105 9.34 -9.89 4.39
C LEU A 105 10.35 -10.27 3.30
N ARG A 106 11.13 -11.33 3.49
CA ARG A 106 12.13 -11.79 2.51
C ARG A 106 11.53 -12.04 1.14
N ARG A 107 10.32 -12.61 1.07
CA ARG A 107 9.62 -12.83 -0.21
C ARG A 107 9.30 -11.51 -0.93
N LEU A 108 8.89 -10.49 -0.18
CA LEU A 108 8.65 -9.15 -0.74
C LEU A 108 9.95 -8.48 -1.18
N LEU A 109 11.01 -8.56 -0.36
CA LEU A 109 12.32 -7.98 -0.69
C LEU A 109 13.01 -8.67 -1.88
N ALA A 110 12.68 -9.94 -2.16
CA ALA A 110 13.19 -10.69 -3.29
C ALA A 110 12.51 -10.35 -4.64
N CYS A 111 11.50 -9.47 -4.66
CA CYS A 111 10.87 -9.05 -5.92
C CYS A 111 11.83 -8.19 -6.73
N GLU A 112 11.96 -8.42 -8.03
CA GLU A 112 12.83 -7.63 -8.90
C GLU A 112 12.05 -6.65 -9.79
N SER A 113 10.73 -6.80 -9.87
CA SER A 113 9.85 -5.89 -10.58
C SER A 113 8.70 -5.39 -9.70
N VAL A 114 8.10 -4.28 -10.13
CA VAL A 114 6.91 -3.70 -9.47
C VAL A 114 5.69 -4.60 -9.62
N ASP A 115 5.54 -5.32 -10.74
CA ASP A 115 4.47 -6.32 -10.93
C ASP A 115 4.59 -7.46 -9.90
N GLU A 116 5.80 -8.01 -9.72
CA GLU A 116 6.05 -9.02 -8.69
C GLU A 116 5.73 -8.50 -7.29
N ALA A 117 6.18 -7.29 -6.97
CA ALA A 117 5.90 -6.65 -5.68
C ALA A 117 4.38 -6.50 -5.45
N CYS A 118 3.64 -5.99 -6.44
CA CYS A 118 2.18 -5.86 -6.38
C CYS A 118 1.46 -7.21 -6.17
N ARG A 119 1.93 -8.29 -6.82
CA ARG A 119 1.37 -9.64 -6.63
C ARG A 119 1.60 -10.18 -5.22
N ILE A 120 2.79 -9.97 -4.65
CA ILE A 120 3.09 -10.37 -3.27
C ILE A 120 2.30 -9.51 -2.28
N LEU A 121 2.24 -8.20 -2.49
CA LEU A 121 1.51 -7.26 -1.63
C LEU A 121 0.02 -7.61 -1.50
N ARG A 122 -0.63 -8.08 -2.58
CA ARG A 122 -2.02 -8.53 -2.50
C ARG A 122 -2.27 -9.56 -1.39
N GLN A 123 -1.38 -10.54 -1.29
CA GLN A 123 -1.50 -11.59 -0.27
C GLN A 123 -1.22 -11.02 1.12
N LEU A 124 -0.28 -10.08 1.22
CA LEU A 124 0.06 -9.41 2.48
C LEU A 124 -1.06 -8.51 2.98
N PHE A 125 -1.76 -7.78 2.11
CA PHE A 125 -2.91 -6.97 2.53
C PHE A 125 -4.00 -7.82 3.16
N SER A 126 -4.36 -8.94 2.54
CA SER A 126 -5.34 -9.87 3.13
C SER A 126 -4.91 -10.41 4.49
N LEU A 127 -3.61 -10.68 4.68
CA LEU A 127 -3.07 -11.12 5.96
C LEU A 127 -3.17 -10.00 7.01
N ILE A 128 -2.74 -8.79 6.66
CA ILE A 128 -2.72 -7.61 7.55
C ILE A 128 -4.14 -7.26 8.00
N ASP A 129 -5.10 -7.22 7.08
CA ASP A 129 -6.50 -6.97 7.38
C ASP A 129 -7.07 -8.01 8.35
N SER A 130 -6.62 -9.27 8.24
CA SER A 130 -7.11 -10.37 9.09
C SER A 130 -6.46 -10.47 10.47
N LYS A 131 -5.22 -9.96 10.63
CA LYS A 131 -4.41 -10.24 11.83
C LYS A 131 -3.93 -9.02 12.59
N ALA A 132 -3.58 -7.93 11.91
CA ALA A 132 -2.88 -6.82 12.55
C ALA A 132 -3.83 -5.73 13.04
N GLY A 133 -5.02 -5.59 12.43
CA GLY A 133 -5.98 -4.54 12.80
C GLY A 133 -5.45 -3.11 12.61
N VAL A 134 -4.41 -2.93 11.79
CA VAL A 134 -3.77 -1.63 11.53
C VAL A 134 -4.19 -1.06 10.20
N THR A 135 -4.16 0.27 10.10
CA THR A 135 -4.29 0.96 8.80
C THR A 135 -2.90 1.25 8.23
N LEU A 136 -2.65 0.78 7.02
CA LEU A 136 -1.39 1.01 6.32
C LEU A 136 -1.23 2.48 5.91
N ASN A 137 0.02 2.93 5.88
CA ASN A 137 0.40 4.15 5.19
C ASN A 137 0.43 3.91 3.67
N TYR A 138 -0.76 3.85 3.05
CA TYR A 138 -0.97 3.65 1.63
C TYR A 138 -0.25 4.69 0.77
N ALA A 139 -0.19 5.95 1.21
CA ALA A 139 0.47 7.01 0.49
C ALA A 139 1.99 6.77 0.39
N GLN A 140 2.63 6.34 1.48
CA GLN A 140 4.04 5.98 1.47
C GLN A 140 4.28 4.73 0.63
N LEU A 141 3.44 3.70 0.77
CA LEU A 141 3.58 2.46 0.00
C LEU A 141 3.39 2.69 -1.51
N LEU A 142 2.44 3.54 -1.92
CA LEU A 142 2.28 3.94 -3.31
C LEU A 142 3.51 4.70 -3.83
N SER A 143 4.05 5.63 -3.03
CA SER A 143 5.29 6.35 -3.40
C SER A 143 6.47 5.39 -3.55
N ASP A 144 6.56 4.38 -2.68
CA ASP A 144 7.58 3.34 -2.74
C ASP A 144 7.44 2.51 -4.02
N LEU A 145 6.23 2.05 -4.35
CA LEU A 145 5.98 1.27 -5.56
C LEU A 145 6.27 2.04 -6.85
N MET A 146 5.92 3.32 -6.91
CA MET A 146 6.24 4.20 -8.05
C MET A 146 7.75 4.39 -8.23
N LYS A 147 8.54 4.32 -7.14
CA LYS A 147 10.01 4.38 -7.18
C LYS A 147 10.64 3.03 -7.41
N PHE A 148 9.94 1.94 -7.12
CA PHE A 148 10.48 0.57 -7.18
C PHE A 148 11.04 0.23 -8.56
N HIS A 149 10.41 0.70 -9.63
CA HIS A 149 10.92 0.49 -10.99
C HIS A 149 12.31 1.11 -11.23
N TRP A 150 12.62 2.22 -10.55
CA TRP A 150 13.83 3.01 -10.77
C TRP A 150 14.91 2.79 -9.70
N ASP A 151 14.50 2.50 -8.46
CA ASP A 151 15.38 2.38 -7.30
C ASP A 151 14.82 1.33 -6.31
N ASN A 152 14.78 0.06 -6.75
CA ASN A 152 14.23 -1.02 -5.94
C ASN A 152 15.01 -1.24 -4.63
N GLN A 153 16.33 -1.05 -4.62
CA GLN A 153 17.17 -1.31 -3.46
C GLN A 153 16.89 -0.33 -2.32
N ARG A 154 16.69 0.95 -2.63
CA ARG A 154 16.30 1.93 -1.61
C ARG A 154 14.94 1.63 -1.01
N VAL A 155 13.98 1.20 -1.83
CA VAL A 155 12.64 0.81 -1.36
C VAL A 155 12.70 -0.43 -0.48
N LYS A 156 13.40 -1.48 -0.93
CA LYS A 156 13.65 -2.72 -0.17
C LYS A 156 14.30 -2.41 1.19
N SER A 157 15.31 -1.54 1.19
CA SER A 157 16.01 -1.11 2.41
C SER A 157 15.07 -0.42 3.40
N ARG A 158 14.18 0.47 2.91
CA ARG A 158 13.17 1.12 3.75
C ARG A 158 12.20 0.12 4.37
N TRP A 159 11.67 -0.82 3.60
CA TRP A 159 10.75 -1.85 4.10
C TRP A 159 11.42 -2.75 5.14
N ALA A 160 12.69 -3.10 4.95
CA ALA A 160 13.46 -3.85 5.92
C ALA A 160 13.70 -3.06 7.23
N GLN A 161 14.10 -1.80 7.13
CA GLN A 161 14.28 -0.92 8.29
C GLN A 161 12.97 -0.75 9.08
N ASP A 162 11.85 -0.56 8.38
CA ASP A 162 10.53 -0.47 9.00
C ASP A 162 10.17 -1.76 9.77
N PHE A 163 10.43 -2.94 9.19
CA PHE A 163 10.21 -4.24 9.84
C PHE A 163 11.07 -4.45 11.11
N TYR A 164 12.35 -4.05 11.06
CA TYR A 164 13.29 -4.24 12.16
C TYR A 164 13.33 -3.06 13.14
N SER A 165 12.60 -1.98 12.87
CA SER A 165 12.50 -0.86 13.79
C SER A 165 11.91 -1.36 15.12
N ARG A 166 12.63 -1.11 16.22
CA ARG A 166 12.07 -1.38 17.54
C ARG A 166 10.90 -0.40 17.73
N LEU A 167 9.85 -0.85 18.41
CA LEU A 167 8.88 0.04 19.04
C LEU A 167 9.68 0.92 20.01
N THR A 168 10.23 2.04 19.57
CA THR A 168 10.57 3.09 20.52
C THR A 168 9.24 3.55 21.05
N GLU A 169 9.00 3.29 22.34
CA GLU A 169 7.90 3.72 23.19
C GLU A 169 7.70 5.25 23.07
N LYS A 170 7.13 5.70 21.95
CA LYS A 170 6.79 7.10 21.66
C LYS A 170 5.34 7.23 21.21
N GLU A 171 4.50 6.32 21.68
CA GLU A 171 3.04 6.43 21.67
C GLU A 171 2.44 6.34 23.09
N GLU A 172 3.28 6.41 24.13
CA GLU A 172 2.88 6.71 25.52
C GLU A 172 3.63 7.96 26.01
N ALA A 173 3.18 9.14 25.55
CA ALA A 173 3.41 10.43 26.20
C ALA A 173 2.41 11.48 25.68
#